data_AF-A0A7X7RG90-F1
#
_entry.id   AF-A0A7X7RG90-F1
#
_cell.length_a   1.000
_cell.length_b   1.000
_cell.length_c   1.000
_cell.angle_alpha   90.00
_cell.angle_beta   90.00
_cell.angle_gamma   90.00
#
_symmetry.space_group_name_H-M   'P 1'
#
loop_
_entity.id
_entity.type
_entity.pdbx_description
1 polymer ?
#
loop_
_entity_poly.entity_id
_entity_poly.type
_entity_poly.pdbx_seq_one_letter_code
_entity_poly.pdbx_strand_id
1 'polypeptide(L)'
;MDFFEHQEQARRLSRRLVWLVALAVLGVLAALHVLGGTVWLMLAEKPWPFLAHVLREPRLLLITCGFGVGILLLGTLAKLQSLRGGGPSVALAMGGAEIRPETGGFAERRLLNVVEEMALAAGIRVPRVFVLRQEQGLNAFAAGYSPDDAVVAVTQGLLETLNRAELQAVIGHEFSH
;
A
#
# COMPACT_ATOMS: atom_id res chain seq x y z
N MET A 1 2.67 10.78 29.16
CA MET A 1 3.36 10.19 28.00
C MET A 1 3.39 11.26 26.93
N ASP A 2 4.58 11.64 26.47
CA ASP A 2 4.80 12.83 25.65
C ASP A 2 4.75 12.48 24.15
N PHE A 3 4.10 13.31 23.34
CA PHE A 3 3.90 13.10 21.90
C PHE A 3 5.22 12.85 21.15
N PHE A 4 6.30 13.46 21.63
CA PHE A 4 7.65 13.32 21.08
C PHE A 4 8.25 11.93 21.27
N GLU A 5 7.94 11.23 22.37
CA GLU A 5 8.42 9.86 22.59
C GLU A 5 7.78 8.88 21.60
N HIS A 6 6.50 9.08 21.26
CA HIS A 6 5.81 8.29 20.23
C HIS A 6 6.39 8.55 18.83
N GLN A 7 6.73 9.80 18.48
CA GLN A 7 7.38 10.10 17.20
C GLN A 7 8.77 9.46 17.08
N GLU A 8 9.57 9.44 18.15
CA GLU A 8 10.90 8.83 18.12
C GLU A 8 10.81 7.28 18.04
N GLN A 9 9.88 6.68 18.77
CA GLN A 9 9.59 5.24 18.66
C GLN A 9 9.13 4.87 17.24
N ALA A 10 8.23 5.65 16.64
CA ALA A 10 7.79 5.43 15.27
C ALA A 10 8.97 5.48 14.28
N ARG A 11 9.85 6.48 14.36
CA ARG A 11 11.05 6.58 13.49
C ARG A 11 11.99 5.38 13.65
N ARG A 12 12.21 4.91 14.89
CA ARG A 12 13.06 3.73 15.15
C ARG A 12 12.46 2.45 14.57
N LEU A 13 11.15 2.26 14.69
CA LEU A 13 10.43 1.14 14.08
C LEU A 13 10.48 1.21 12.55
N SER A 14 10.24 2.39 11.95
CA SER A 14 10.37 2.59 10.50
C SER A 14 11.76 2.24 9.99
N ARG A 15 12.84 2.67 10.69
CA ARG A 15 14.21 2.30 10.31
C ARG A 15 14.46 0.80 10.40
N ARG A 16 13.94 0.13 11.44
CA ARG A 16 14.03 -1.34 11.57
C ARG A 16 13.30 -2.05 10.44
N LEU A 17 12.09 -1.59 10.11
CA LEU A 17 11.32 -2.11 8.98
C LEU A 17 12.08 -1.99 7.66
N VAL A 18 12.70 -0.84 7.38
CA VAL A 18 13.52 -0.65 6.18
C VAL A 18 14.68 -1.65 6.13
N TRP A 19 15.39 -1.86 7.24
CA TRP A 19 16.46 -2.86 7.31
C TRP A 19 15.95 -4.29 7.11
N LEU A 20 14.81 -4.64 7.72
CA LEU A 20 14.20 -5.96 7.56
C LEU A 20 13.75 -6.22 6.12
N VAL A 21 13.17 -5.22 5.46
CA VAL A 21 12.80 -5.30 4.04
C VAL A 21 14.03 -5.45 3.16
N ALA A 22 15.09 -4.67 3.40
CA ALA A 22 16.34 -4.80 2.65
C ALA A 22 16.95 -6.20 2.82
N LEU A 23 16.97 -6.72 4.05
CA LEU A 23 17.43 -8.08 4.35
C LEU A 23 16.57 -9.13 3.64
N ALA A 24 15.25 -8.97 3.64
CA ALA A 24 14.33 -9.88 2.95
C ALA A 24 14.57 -9.89 1.43
N VAL A 25 14.75 -8.72 0.81
CA VAL A 25 15.07 -8.60 -0.62
C VAL A 25 16.39 -9.30 -0.95
N LEU A 26 17.44 -9.09 -0.15
CA LEU A 26 18.72 -9.77 -0.32
C LEU A 26 18.58 -11.29 -0.16
N GLY A 27 17.77 -11.75 0.80
CA GLY A 27 17.48 -13.16 1.00
C GLY A 27 16.75 -13.78 -0.20
N VAL A 28 15.75 -13.10 -0.74
CA VAL A 28 15.03 -13.54 -1.95
C VAL A 28 15.97 -13.61 -3.16
N LEU A 29 16.81 -12.59 -3.37
CA LEU A 29 17.79 -12.59 -4.46
C LEU A 29 18.81 -13.73 -4.32
N ALA A 30 19.32 -13.97 -3.11
CA ALA A 30 20.23 -15.08 -2.85
C ALA A 30 19.54 -16.44 -3.10
N ALA A 31 18.30 -16.62 -2.66
CA ALA A 31 17.53 -17.83 -2.91
C ALA A 31 17.27 -18.06 -4.40
N LEU A 32 16.89 -17.03 -5.14
CA LEU A 32 16.72 -17.09 -6.60
C LEU A 32 18.03 -17.39 -7.32
N HIS A 33 19.16 -16.83 -6.87
CA HIS A 33 20.48 -17.13 -7.40
C HIS A 33 20.86 -18.59 -7.19
N VAL A 34 20.70 -19.10 -5.95
CA VAL A 34 20.98 -20.50 -5.63
C VAL A 34 20.08 -21.44 -6.46
N LEU A 35 18.77 -21.22 -6.45
CA LEU A 35 17.81 -22.07 -7.15
C LEU A 35 17.97 -22.02 -8.67
N GLY A 36 18.04 -20.82 -9.24
CA GLY A 36 18.21 -20.65 -10.69
C GLY A 36 19.56 -21.18 -11.16
N GLY A 37 20.61 -20.97 -10.36
CA GLY A 37 21.94 -21.47 -10.63
C GLY A 37 22.04 -23.00 -10.57
N THR A 38 21.43 -23.64 -9.57
CA THR A 38 21.41 -25.11 -9.48
C THR A 38 20.64 -25.73 -10.65
N VAL A 39 19.48 -25.18 -11.01
CA VAL A 39 18.69 -25.64 -12.17
C VAL A 39 19.49 -25.49 -13.46
N TRP A 40 20.16 -24.35 -13.67
CA TRP A 40 21.00 -24.15 -14.85
C TRP A 40 22.14 -25.17 -14.94
N LEU A 41 22.84 -25.42 -13.83
CA LEU A 41 23.94 -26.39 -13.78
C LEU A 41 23.47 -27.84 -14.00
N MET A 42 22.27 -28.19 -13.52
CA MET A 42 21.63 -29.48 -13.79
C MET A 42 21.34 -29.64 -15.29
N LEU A 43 20.77 -28.61 -15.93
CA LEU A 43 20.49 -28.62 -17.38
C LEU A 43 21.78 -28.63 -18.21
N ALA A 44 22.86 -28.06 -17.69
CA ALA A 44 24.18 -28.05 -18.32
C ALA A 44 25.04 -29.30 -17.99
N GLU A 45 24.45 -30.32 -17.36
CA GLU A 45 25.10 -31.58 -16.98
C GLU A 45 26.44 -31.41 -16.22
N LYS A 46 26.53 -30.35 -15.39
CA LYS A 46 27.75 -30.06 -14.63
C LYS A 46 27.92 -31.03 -13.45
N PRO A 47 29.17 -31.27 -12.98
CA PRO A 47 29.40 -32.19 -11.87
C PRO A 47 28.93 -31.61 -10.53
N TRP A 48 28.39 -32.49 -9.68
CA TRP A 48 28.11 -32.21 -8.27
C TRP A 48 29.42 -31.97 -7.48
N PRO A 49 29.49 -31.05 -6.49
CA PRO A 49 28.40 -30.30 -5.87
C PRO A 49 28.03 -28.99 -6.56
N PHE A 50 26.74 -28.81 -6.88
CA PHE A 50 26.24 -27.62 -7.57
C PHE A 50 26.44 -26.34 -6.75
N LEU A 51 26.22 -26.38 -5.44
CA LEU A 51 26.33 -25.19 -4.59
C LEU A 51 27.71 -24.52 -4.68
N ALA A 52 28.78 -25.31 -4.72
CA ALA A 52 30.14 -24.80 -4.85
C ALA A 52 30.38 -24.09 -6.20
N HIS A 53 29.75 -24.59 -7.26
CA HIS A 53 29.81 -23.99 -8.60
C HIS A 53 28.98 -22.71 -8.65
N VAL A 54 27.75 -22.73 -8.13
CA VAL A 54 26.87 -21.54 -8.09
C VAL A 54 27.54 -20.39 -7.35
N LEU A 55 28.15 -20.66 -6.19
CA LEU A 55 28.78 -19.63 -5.36
C LEU A 55 30.12 -19.11 -5.92
N ARG A 56 30.82 -19.88 -6.76
CA ARG A 56 32.13 -19.49 -7.33
C ARG A 56 32.06 -18.86 -8.71
N GLU A 57 30.95 -19.03 -9.43
CA GLU A 57 30.78 -18.56 -10.81
C GLU A 57 30.27 -17.09 -10.85
N PRO A 58 31.14 -16.08 -11.05
CA PRO A 58 30.72 -14.67 -10.98
C PRO A 58 29.75 -14.31 -12.11
N ARG A 59 29.83 -14.99 -13.26
CA ARG A 59 28.93 -14.76 -14.42
C ARG A 59 27.50 -15.19 -14.09
N LEU A 60 27.35 -16.34 -13.45
CA LEU A 60 26.05 -16.87 -13.04
C LEU A 60 25.38 -15.94 -12.02
N LEU A 61 26.17 -15.42 -11.07
CA LEU A 61 25.73 -14.44 -10.10
C LEU A 61 25.24 -13.16 -10.78
N LEU A 62 26.02 -12.58 -11.70
CA LEU A 62 25.61 -11.37 -12.42
C LEU A 62 24.33 -11.55 -13.23
N ILE A 63 24.17 -12.68 -13.92
CA ILE A 63 22.98 -12.95 -14.75
C ILE A 63 21.74 -13.11 -13.86
N THR A 64 21.81 -13.98 -12.84
CA THR A 64 20.66 -14.29 -11.99
C THR A 64 20.26 -13.14 -11.07
N CYS A 65 21.22 -12.47 -10.43
CA CYS A 65 20.95 -11.27 -9.65
C CYS A 65 20.51 -10.11 -10.54
N GLY A 66 21.13 -9.92 -11.70
CA GLY A 66 20.74 -8.88 -12.66
C GLY A 66 19.31 -9.07 -13.15
N PHE A 67 18.93 -10.32 -13.48
CA PHE A 67 17.57 -10.66 -13.85
C PHE A 67 16.57 -10.45 -12.70
N GLY A 68 16.91 -10.92 -11.49
CA GLY A 68 16.09 -10.74 -10.30
C GLY A 68 15.85 -9.26 -9.95
N VAL A 69 16.92 -8.45 -9.98
CA VAL A 69 16.84 -6.98 -9.80
C VAL A 69 16.02 -6.36 -10.93
N GLY A 70 16.19 -6.81 -12.17
CA GLY A 70 15.40 -6.35 -13.32
C GLY A 70 13.89 -6.57 -13.12
N ILE A 71 13.48 -7.77 -12.69
CA ILE A 71 12.08 -8.07 -12.36
C ILE A 71 11.59 -7.18 -11.22
N LEU A 72 12.37 -7.04 -10.14
CA LEU A 72 12.00 -6.20 -9.00
C LEU A 72 11.82 -4.73 -9.42
N LEU A 73 12.72 -4.19 -10.23
CA LEU A 73 12.63 -2.83 -10.74
C LEU A 73 11.42 -2.64 -11.66
N LEU A 74 11.17 -3.59 -12.58
CA LEU A 74 10.00 -3.55 -13.46
C LEU A 74 8.70 -3.62 -12.67
N GLY A 75 8.61 -4.51 -11.69
CA GLY A 75 7.45 -4.62 -10.80
C GLY A 75 7.24 -3.35 -9.97
N THR A 76 8.34 -2.75 -9.46
CA THR A 76 8.30 -1.48 -8.72
C THR A 76 7.81 -0.34 -9.60
N LEU A 77 8.33 -0.23 -10.83
CA LEU A 77 7.90 0.79 -11.80
C LEU A 77 6.43 0.60 -12.20
N ALA A 78 6.01 -0.63 -12.45
CA ALA A 78 4.61 -0.93 -12.75
C ALA A 78 3.69 -0.55 -11.57
N LYS A 79 4.10 -0.84 -10.33
CA LYS A 79 3.34 -0.46 -9.14
C LYS A 79 3.29 1.05 -8.96
N LEU A 80 4.43 1.73 -9.11
CA LEU A 80 4.49 3.20 -9.09
C LEU A 80 3.54 3.77 -10.14
N GLN A 81 3.58 3.26 -11.37
CA GLN A 81 2.70 3.70 -12.45
C GLN A 81 1.22 3.48 -12.12
N SER A 82 0.85 2.35 -11.50
CA SER A 82 -0.52 2.07 -11.09
C SER A 82 -1.07 3.04 -10.04
N LEU A 83 -0.18 3.65 -9.24
CA LEU A 83 -0.55 4.58 -8.17
C LEU A 83 -0.48 6.05 -8.60
N ARG A 84 0.01 6.37 -9.81
CA ARG A 84 0.12 7.77 -10.29
C ARG A 84 -1.22 8.49 -10.42
N GLY A 85 -2.33 7.76 -10.47
CA GLY A 85 -3.67 8.35 -10.53
C GLY A 85 -4.15 8.96 -9.21
N GLY A 86 -3.32 8.93 -8.15
CA GLY A 86 -3.59 9.60 -6.88
C GLY A 86 -4.46 8.79 -5.95
N GLY A 87 -5.15 9.48 -5.04
CA GLY A 87 -6.08 8.89 -4.07
C GLY A 87 -7.09 7.90 -4.67
N PRO A 88 -7.76 8.20 -5.80
CA PRO A 88 -8.74 7.30 -6.39
C PRO A 88 -8.17 5.94 -6.78
N SER A 89 -6.92 5.91 -7.27
CA SER A 89 -6.25 4.65 -7.62
C SER A 89 -6.04 3.76 -6.40
N VAL A 90 -5.77 4.35 -5.24
CA VAL A 90 -5.63 3.62 -3.97
C VAL A 90 -6.98 3.06 -3.53
N ALA A 91 -8.04 3.89 -3.51
CA ALA A 91 -9.38 3.46 -3.12
C ALA A 91 -9.91 2.32 -4.01
N LEU A 92 -9.74 2.44 -5.34
CA LEU A 92 -10.13 1.40 -6.29
C LEU A 92 -9.33 0.11 -6.12
N ALA A 93 -8.02 0.20 -5.86
CA ALA A 93 -7.17 -0.98 -5.61
C ALA A 93 -7.57 -1.73 -4.33
N MET A 94 -8.17 -1.03 -3.37
CA MET A 94 -8.74 -1.62 -2.15
C MET A 94 -10.18 -2.12 -2.33
N GLY A 95 -10.71 -2.12 -3.56
CA GLY A 95 -12.09 -2.55 -3.85
C GLY A 95 -13.16 -1.51 -3.51
N GLY A 96 -12.77 -0.24 -3.35
CA GLY A 96 -13.70 0.85 -3.09
C GLY A 96 -14.59 1.15 -4.30
N ALA A 97 -15.89 1.34 -4.03
CA ALA A 97 -16.85 1.87 -5.00
C ALA A 97 -17.13 3.34 -4.70
N GLU A 98 -16.99 4.21 -5.69
CA GLU A 98 -17.28 5.64 -5.52
C GLU A 98 -18.78 5.86 -5.26
N ILE A 99 -19.09 6.69 -4.27
CA ILE A 99 -20.47 7.08 -3.96
C ILE A 99 -20.91 8.14 -4.97
N ARG A 100 -22.03 7.88 -5.64
CA ARG A 100 -22.72 8.88 -6.45
C ARG A 100 -23.84 9.51 -5.63
N PRO A 101 -23.89 10.85 -5.47
CA PRO A 101 -24.90 11.51 -4.65
C PRO A 101 -26.35 11.16 -5.04
N GLU A 102 -26.58 10.97 -6.34
CA GLU A 102 -27.91 10.73 -6.91
C GLU A 102 -28.48 9.35 -6.56
N THR A 103 -27.62 8.33 -6.52
CA THR A 103 -28.03 6.93 -6.33
C THR A 103 -27.83 6.44 -4.90
N GLY A 104 -27.23 7.25 -4.03
CA GLY A 104 -26.83 6.83 -2.69
C GLY A 104 -28.00 6.70 -1.72
N GLY A 105 -27.96 5.65 -0.89
CA GLY A 105 -28.87 5.45 0.23
C GLY A 105 -28.67 6.47 1.35
N PHE A 106 -29.49 6.41 2.40
CA PHE A 106 -29.44 7.36 3.52
C PHE A 106 -28.05 7.43 4.19
N ALA A 107 -27.41 6.28 4.44
CA ALA A 107 -26.11 6.22 5.09
C ALA A 107 -24.99 6.83 4.22
N GLU A 108 -25.02 6.58 2.92
CA GLU A 108 -24.06 7.15 1.95
C GLU A 108 -24.22 8.67 1.85
N ARG A 109 -25.46 9.18 1.82
CA ARG A 109 -25.73 10.63 1.85
C ARG A 109 -25.26 11.29 3.14
N ARG A 110 -25.48 10.63 4.29
CA ARG A 110 -24.98 11.09 5.58
C ARG A 110 -23.45 11.23 5.57
N LEU A 111 -22.75 10.25 4.99
CA LEU A 111 -21.30 10.31 4.86
C LEU A 111 -20.86 11.45 3.94
N LEU A 112 -21.49 11.61 2.77
CA LEU A 112 -21.18 12.71 1.86
C LEU A 112 -21.33 14.08 2.55
N ASN A 113 -22.42 14.29 3.30
CA ASN A 113 -22.64 15.52 4.05
C ASN A 113 -21.53 15.75 5.10
N VAL A 114 -21.15 14.70 5.85
CA VAL A 114 -20.07 14.80 6.85
C VAL A 114 -18.74 15.16 6.18
N VAL A 115 -18.40 14.52 5.07
CA VAL A 115 -17.16 14.81 4.32
C VAL A 115 -17.17 16.24 3.77
N GLU A 116 -18.31 16.70 3.25
CA GLU A 116 -18.47 18.07 2.75
C GLU A 116 -18.31 19.10 3.88
N GLU A 117 -18.95 18.87 5.04
CA GLU A 117 -18.80 19.72 6.22
C GLU A 117 -17.34 19.80 6.70
N MET A 118 -16.62 18.68 6.69
CA MET A 118 -15.19 18.65 7.07
C MET A 118 -14.32 19.37 6.04
N ALA A 119 -14.60 19.20 4.74
CA ALA A 119 -13.88 19.91 3.68
C ALA A 119 -14.09 21.42 3.74
N LEU A 120 -15.32 21.87 4.01
CA LEU A 120 -15.65 23.27 4.23
C LEU A 120 -14.91 23.84 5.45
N ALA A 121 -14.90 23.11 6.56
CA ALA A 121 -14.20 23.52 7.78
C ALA A 121 -12.67 23.59 7.57
N ALA A 122 -12.10 22.66 6.80
CA ALA A 122 -10.68 22.61 6.47
C ALA A 122 -10.27 23.57 5.34
N GLY A 123 -11.21 24.16 4.61
CA GLY A 123 -10.94 25.06 3.49
C GLY A 123 -10.33 24.36 2.27
N ILE A 124 -10.61 23.06 2.07
CA ILE A 124 -10.13 22.27 0.93
C ILE A 124 -11.28 21.89 0.00
N ARG A 125 -10.94 21.46 -1.22
CA ARG A 125 -11.93 20.88 -2.14
C ARG A 125 -12.52 19.62 -1.50
N VAL A 126 -13.84 19.41 -1.67
CA VAL A 126 -14.51 18.19 -1.21
C VAL A 126 -13.86 16.97 -1.88
N PRO A 127 -13.24 16.05 -1.11
CA PRO A 127 -12.60 14.87 -1.67
C PRO A 127 -13.65 13.89 -2.18
N ARG A 128 -13.26 13.05 -3.14
CA ARG A 128 -14.15 11.98 -3.63
C ARG A 128 -14.32 10.92 -2.54
N VAL A 129 -15.52 10.38 -2.41
CA VAL A 129 -15.87 9.44 -1.34
C VAL A 129 -16.11 8.04 -1.87
N PHE A 130 -15.48 7.05 -1.25
CA PHE A 130 -15.57 5.64 -1.63
C PHE A 130 -16.08 4.79 -0.47
N VAL A 131 -16.77 3.69 -0.80
CA VAL A 131 -17.18 2.66 0.15
C VAL A 131 -16.60 1.31 -0.26
N LEU A 132 -15.89 0.66 0.66
CA LEU A 132 -15.43 -0.72 0.51
C LEU A 132 -16.59 -1.64 0.89
N ARG A 133 -17.43 -1.96 -0.10
CA ARG A 133 -18.71 -2.68 0.10
C ARG A 133 -18.55 -4.09 0.66
N GLN A 134 -17.39 -4.72 0.44
CA GLN A 134 -17.12 -6.09 0.87
C GLN A 134 -16.48 -6.17 2.27
N GLU A 135 -16.14 -5.03 2.88
CA GLU A 135 -15.45 -4.97 4.16
C GLU A 135 -16.40 -4.60 5.30
N GLN A 136 -16.51 -5.51 6.28
CA GLN A 136 -17.40 -5.37 7.44
C GLN A 136 -16.66 -4.90 8.71
N GLY A 137 -15.33 -4.85 8.69
CA GLY A 137 -14.56 -4.19 9.75
C GLY A 137 -14.88 -2.70 9.81
N LEU A 138 -14.63 -2.05 10.95
CA LEU A 138 -14.81 -0.61 11.09
C LEU A 138 -13.51 0.10 10.75
N ASN A 139 -13.39 0.63 9.53
CA ASN A 139 -12.19 1.33 9.09
C ASN A 139 -12.52 2.49 8.14
N ALA A 140 -11.69 3.52 8.17
CA ALA A 140 -11.68 4.63 7.24
C ALA A 140 -10.23 4.99 6.91
N PHE A 141 -10.01 5.57 5.73
CA PHE A 141 -8.71 6.13 5.40
C PHE A 141 -8.86 7.29 4.41
N ALA A 142 -7.95 8.26 4.50
CA ALA A 142 -7.69 9.23 3.45
C ALA A 142 -6.48 8.79 2.58
N ALA A 143 -6.54 9.08 1.28
CA ALA A 143 -5.42 8.84 0.37
C ALA A 143 -5.34 9.95 -0.70
N GLY A 144 -4.13 10.33 -1.09
CA GLY A 144 -3.85 11.36 -2.10
C GLY A 144 -2.42 11.85 -1.98
N TYR A 145 -1.87 12.42 -3.06
CA TYR A 145 -0.58 13.12 -3.00
C TYR A 145 -0.73 14.60 -2.62
N SER A 146 -1.92 15.14 -2.84
CA SER A 146 -2.31 16.53 -2.60
C SER A 146 -3.81 16.60 -2.26
N PRO A 147 -4.29 17.73 -1.71
CA PRO A 147 -5.74 17.92 -1.49
C PRO A 147 -6.58 17.83 -2.77
N ASP A 148 -6.01 18.10 -3.95
CA ASP A 148 -6.73 18.08 -5.24
C ASP A 148 -7.05 16.66 -5.74
N ASP A 149 -6.25 15.67 -5.36
CA ASP A 149 -6.44 14.25 -5.68
C ASP A 149 -6.80 13.41 -4.44
N ALA A 150 -7.15 14.07 -3.33
CA ALA A 150 -7.53 13.43 -2.10
C ALA A 150 -8.86 12.67 -2.24
N VAL A 151 -8.92 11.50 -1.60
CA VAL A 151 -10.12 10.70 -1.45
C VAL A 151 -10.29 10.28 -0.01
N VAL A 152 -11.54 10.08 0.39
CA VAL A 152 -11.91 9.48 1.67
C VAL A 152 -12.62 8.18 1.37
N ALA A 153 -12.16 7.08 1.97
CA ALA A 153 -12.77 5.78 1.83
C ALA A 153 -13.18 5.24 3.20
N VAL A 154 -14.39 4.68 3.28
CA VAL A 154 -14.88 3.98 4.47
C VAL A 154 -15.27 2.55 4.14
N THR A 155 -15.26 1.67 5.12
CA THR A 155 -15.82 0.32 4.98
C THR A 155 -17.34 0.33 5.10
N GLN A 156 -18.00 -0.70 4.53
CA GLN A 156 -19.45 -0.89 4.69
C GLN A 156 -19.83 -1.00 6.18
N GLY A 157 -19.06 -1.79 6.94
CA GLY A 157 -19.32 -1.99 8.38
C GLY A 157 -19.26 -0.68 9.18
N LEU A 158 -18.32 0.21 8.87
CA LEU A 158 -18.24 1.53 9.50
C LEU A 158 -19.45 2.40 9.15
N LEU A 159 -19.82 2.44 7.87
CA LEU A 159 -20.92 3.25 7.36
C LEU A 159 -22.27 2.88 7.98
N GLU A 160 -22.49 1.58 8.22
CA GLU A 160 -23.71 1.02 8.80
C GLU A 160 -23.74 1.10 10.33
N THR A 161 -22.59 0.95 10.99
CA THR A 161 -22.52 0.87 12.46
C THR A 161 -22.51 2.25 13.12
N LEU A 162 -21.73 3.20 12.59
CA LEU A 162 -21.52 4.47 13.27
C LEU A 162 -22.71 5.41 13.09
N ASN A 163 -23.02 6.15 14.15
CA ASN A 163 -23.94 7.27 14.06
C ASN A 163 -23.25 8.50 13.44
N ARG A 164 -24.01 9.57 13.19
CA ARG A 164 -23.49 10.76 12.50
C ARG A 164 -22.32 11.42 13.26
N ALA A 165 -22.41 11.53 14.58
CA ALA A 165 -21.39 12.20 15.38
C ALA A 165 -20.09 11.39 15.46
N GLU A 166 -20.21 10.08 15.63
CA GLU A 166 -19.07 9.15 15.58
C GLU A 166 -18.41 9.14 14.21
N LEU A 167 -19.21 9.10 13.15
CA LEU A 167 -18.72 9.18 11.77
C LEU A 167 -17.95 10.48 11.55
N GLN A 168 -18.50 11.61 12.01
CA GLN A 168 -17.85 12.92 11.91
C GLN A 168 -16.54 12.98 12.70
N ALA A 169 -16.45 12.33 13.86
CA ALA A 169 -15.20 12.23 14.61
C ALA A 169 -14.12 11.45 13.85
N VAL A 170 -14.49 10.30 13.25
CA VAL A 170 -13.57 9.50 12.45
C VAL A 170 -13.13 10.24 11.18
N ILE A 171 -14.07 10.78 10.41
CA ILE A 171 -13.74 11.54 9.19
C ILE A 171 -12.92 12.79 9.53
N GLY A 172 -13.24 13.49 10.63
CA GLY A 172 -12.45 14.62 11.10
C GLY A 172 -11.01 14.24 11.45
N HIS A 173 -10.78 13.06 12.04
CA HIS A 173 -9.43 12.52 12.23
C HIS A 173 -8.73 12.28 10.89
N GLU A 174 -9.41 11.67 9.91
CA GLU A 174 -8.84 11.40 8.59
C GLU A 174 -8.46 12.67 7.82
N PHE A 175 -9.20 13.76 7.99
CA PHE A 175 -8.86 15.07 7.40
C PHE A 175 -7.66 15.76 8.05
N SER A 176 -7.20 15.29 9.22
CA SER A 176 -6.03 15.84 9.90
C SER A 176 -4.69 15.25 9.44
N HIS A 177 -4.74 14.16 8.65
CA HIS A 177 -3.57 13.58 7.97
C HIS A 177 -3.22 14.35 6.70
#